data_AF-A0A6I3E538-F1
#
_entry.id   AF-A0A6I3E538-F1
#
_cell.length_a   1.000
_cell.length_b   1.000
_cell.length_c   1.000
_cell.angle_alpha   90.00
_cell.angle_beta   90.00
_cell.angle_gamma   90.00
#
_symmetry.space_group_name_H-M   'P 1'
#
loop_
_entity.id
_entity.type
_entity.pdbx_description
1 polymer ?
#
loop_
_entity_poly.entity_id
_entity_poly.type
_entity_poly.pdbx_seq_one_letter_code
_entity_poly.pdbx_strand_id
1 'polypeptide(L)'
;GLTAEKLRAAKVILWKGHCSVHGRFTAASVDQVRELVPGVQVLVHPECIHEVVTKADLVGSTEFIIHTIDAAPAGSAWAIGTELNLVKRLADARPDLTITYLDKAVCFCATMNRIDLPHLVWTLENLVAGNVNNRIEVHSDVAHWARIALDRMLALPGAATPTTNATD
;
A
#
# COMPACT_ATOMS: atom_id res chain seq x y z
N GLY A 1 19.99 -18.22 2.90
CA GLY A 1 18.52 -18.14 2.99
C GLY A 1 17.89 -19.53 2.88
N LEU A 2 16.56 -19.61 2.89
CA LEU A 2 15.82 -20.85 2.60
C LEU A 2 15.95 -21.23 1.12
N THR A 3 15.91 -22.52 0.79
CA THR A 3 15.87 -22.99 -0.60
C THR A 3 14.45 -22.88 -1.16
N ALA A 4 14.29 -22.83 -2.49
CA ALA A 4 12.96 -22.80 -3.13
C ALA A 4 12.07 -23.99 -2.73
N GLU A 5 12.68 -25.16 -2.55
CA GLU A 5 11.98 -26.36 -2.07
C GLU A 5 11.50 -26.19 -0.61
N LYS A 6 12.33 -25.64 0.27
CA LYS A 6 11.93 -25.32 1.65
C LYS A 6 10.81 -24.28 1.71
N LEU A 7 10.81 -23.31 0.80
CA LEU A 7 9.72 -22.32 0.70
C LEU A 7 8.41 -22.97 0.26
N ARG A 8 8.44 -23.83 -0.76
CA ARG A 8 7.25 -24.56 -1.24
C ARG A 8 6.69 -25.53 -0.20
N ALA A 9 7.55 -26.14 0.61
CA ALA A 9 7.15 -27.04 1.69
C ALA A 9 6.77 -26.32 3.00
N ALA A 10 6.93 -24.99 3.07
CA ALA A 10 6.66 -24.24 4.29
C ALA A 10 5.16 -24.26 4.62
N LYS A 11 4.84 -24.57 5.89
CA LYS A 11 3.48 -24.46 6.39
C LYS A 11 3.17 -23.01 6.74
N VAL A 12 2.24 -22.40 6.01
CA VAL A 12 1.71 -21.07 6.32
C VAL A 12 0.46 -21.21 7.18
N ILE A 13 0.45 -20.59 8.36
CA ILE A 13 -0.73 -20.54 9.24
C ILE A 13 -1.50 -19.27 8.89
N LEU A 14 -2.67 -19.43 8.27
CA LEU A 14 -3.49 -18.31 7.83
C LEU A 14 -4.43 -17.86 8.95
N TRP A 15 -4.32 -16.59 9.34
CA TRP A 15 -5.37 -15.89 10.05
C TRP A 15 -6.36 -15.31 9.03
N LYS A 16 -7.66 -15.35 9.34
CA LYS A 16 -8.73 -14.78 8.50
C LYS A 16 -8.77 -13.25 8.61
N GLY A 17 -7.62 -12.59 8.49
CA GLY A 17 -7.48 -11.14 8.46
C GLY A 17 -7.54 -10.61 7.03
N HIS A 18 -8.16 -9.45 6.85
CA HIS A 18 -8.14 -8.73 5.58
C HIS A 18 -8.23 -7.22 5.86
N CYS A 19 -7.77 -6.41 4.91
CA CYS A 19 -7.95 -4.97 4.97
C CYS A 19 -9.33 -4.61 4.40
N SER A 20 -10.13 -3.87 5.17
CA SER A 20 -11.47 -3.44 4.74
C SER A 20 -11.44 -2.41 3.61
N VAL A 21 -10.29 -1.80 3.33
CA VAL A 21 -10.10 -0.88 2.19
C VAL A 21 -9.80 -1.68 0.93
N HIS A 22 -8.72 -2.47 0.94
CA HIS A 22 -8.29 -3.24 -0.24
C HIS A 22 -9.22 -4.42 -0.58
N GLY A 23 -9.96 -4.94 0.39
CA GLY A 23 -10.97 -5.98 0.17
C GLY A 23 -12.22 -5.52 -0.60
N ARG A 24 -12.35 -4.22 -0.88
CA ARG A 24 -13.50 -3.67 -1.64
C ARG A 24 -13.30 -3.72 -3.14
N PHE A 25 -12.05 -3.69 -3.61
CA PHE A 25 -11.78 -3.79 -5.03
C PHE A 25 -12.22 -5.15 -5.53
N THR A 26 -12.89 -5.16 -6.68
CA THR A 26 -13.37 -6.39 -7.31
C THR A 26 -12.74 -6.57 -8.68
N ALA A 27 -12.73 -7.81 -9.18
CA ALA A 27 -12.33 -8.09 -10.55
C ALA A 27 -13.14 -7.26 -11.57
N ALA A 28 -14.42 -7.00 -11.27
CA ALA A 28 -15.29 -6.17 -12.09
C ALA A 28 -14.87 -4.69 -12.08
N SER A 29 -14.30 -4.18 -10.98
CA SER A 29 -13.75 -2.81 -10.93
C SER A 29 -12.60 -2.65 -11.94
N VAL A 30 -11.76 -3.69 -12.07
CA VAL A 30 -10.67 -3.74 -13.06
C VAL A 30 -11.19 -3.80 -14.49
N ASP A 31 -12.19 -4.65 -14.75
CA ASP A 31 -12.78 -4.78 -16.10
C ASP A 31 -13.43 -3.45 -16.53
N GLN A 32 -14.20 -2.82 -15.63
CA GLN A 32 -14.88 -1.56 -15.90
C GLN A 32 -13.91 -0.42 -16.20
N VAL A 33 -12.79 -0.29 -15.47
CA VAL A 33 -11.86 0.82 -15.74
C VAL A 33 -11.16 0.64 -17.09
N ARG A 34 -10.89 -0.60 -17.49
CA ARG A 34 -10.31 -0.92 -18.81
C ARG A 34 -11.28 -0.63 -19.96
N GLU A 35 -12.57 -0.84 -19.74
CA GLU A 35 -13.62 -0.46 -20.71
C GLU A 35 -13.74 1.06 -20.85
N LEU A 36 -13.65 1.79 -19.73
CA LEU A 36 -13.81 3.24 -19.69
C LEU A 36 -12.58 4.00 -20.20
N VAL A 37 -11.38 3.48 -19.94
CA VAL A 37 -10.11 4.12 -20.29
C VAL A 37 -9.25 3.13 -21.08
N PRO A 38 -9.39 3.10 -22.42
CA PRO A 38 -8.59 2.23 -23.27
C PRO A 38 -7.09 2.49 -23.08
N GLY A 39 -6.31 1.42 -22.83
CA GLY A 39 -4.87 1.51 -22.61
C GLY A 39 -4.45 1.90 -21.19
N VAL A 40 -5.38 1.93 -20.23
CA VAL A 40 -5.06 2.18 -18.81
C VAL A 40 -4.23 1.04 -18.21
N GLN A 41 -3.18 1.39 -17.47
CA GLN A 41 -2.38 0.47 -16.68
C GLN A 41 -2.98 0.35 -15.27
N VAL A 42 -3.19 -0.88 -14.79
CA VAL A 42 -3.80 -1.18 -13.49
C VAL A 42 -2.71 -1.55 -12.48
N LEU A 43 -2.59 -0.76 -11.43
CA LEU A 43 -1.55 -0.88 -10.40
C LEU A 43 -2.18 -0.98 -9.02
N VAL A 44 -1.98 -2.11 -8.32
CA VAL A 44 -2.70 -2.40 -7.06
C VAL A 44 -1.78 -2.79 -5.91
N HIS A 45 -2.27 -2.61 -4.69
CA HIS A 45 -1.59 -3.11 -3.49
C HIS A 45 -1.80 -4.64 -3.34
N PRO A 46 -0.81 -5.41 -2.84
CA PRO A 46 -0.95 -6.86 -2.64
C PRO A 46 -1.98 -7.26 -1.57
N GLU A 47 -2.51 -6.32 -0.78
CA GLU A 47 -3.63 -6.57 0.15
C GLU A 47 -4.99 -6.69 -0.55
N CYS A 48 -5.08 -6.38 -1.85
CA CYS A 48 -6.27 -6.62 -2.64
C CYS A 48 -6.60 -8.11 -2.71
N ILE A 49 -7.88 -8.43 -2.97
CA ILE A 49 -8.29 -9.82 -3.16
C ILE A 49 -7.54 -10.45 -4.34
N HIS A 50 -7.31 -11.77 -4.26
CA HIS A 50 -6.51 -12.51 -5.23
C HIS A 50 -6.93 -12.26 -6.68
N GLU A 51 -8.24 -12.20 -6.95
CA GLU A 51 -8.77 -11.96 -8.29
C GLU A 51 -8.40 -10.59 -8.86
N VAL A 52 -8.32 -9.56 -8.01
CA VAL A 52 -7.87 -8.21 -8.41
C VAL A 52 -6.37 -8.20 -8.67
N VAL A 53 -5.60 -8.83 -7.78
CA VAL A 53 -4.14 -8.93 -7.90
C VAL A 53 -3.75 -9.64 -9.20
N THR A 54 -4.42 -10.74 -9.54
CA THR A 54 -4.15 -11.52 -10.75
C THR A 54 -4.55 -10.77 -12.03
N LYS A 55 -5.48 -9.81 -11.96
CA LYS A 55 -5.90 -8.99 -13.11
C LYS A 55 -5.12 -7.68 -13.25
N ALA A 56 -4.35 -7.27 -12.25
CA ALA A 56 -3.56 -6.05 -12.30
C ALA A 56 -2.31 -6.22 -13.16
N ASP A 57 -1.88 -5.15 -13.83
CA ASP A 57 -0.65 -5.14 -14.62
C ASP A 57 0.59 -5.07 -13.72
N LEU A 58 0.47 -4.39 -12.58
CA LEU A 58 1.53 -4.24 -11.59
C LEU A 58 0.97 -4.37 -10.16
N VAL A 59 1.77 -4.96 -9.28
CA VAL A 59 1.39 -5.21 -7.88
C VAL A 59 2.56 -4.85 -6.97
N GLY A 60 2.32 -4.00 -5.96
CA GLY A 60 3.37 -3.64 -5.02
C GLY A 60 2.92 -2.78 -3.84
N SER A 61 3.86 -2.50 -2.94
CA SER A 61 3.63 -1.62 -1.78
C SER A 61 3.29 -0.20 -2.23
N THR A 62 2.85 0.65 -1.30
CA THR A 62 2.65 2.08 -1.59
C THR A 62 3.91 2.75 -2.14
N GLU A 63 5.10 2.35 -1.67
CA GLU A 63 6.38 2.87 -2.17
C GLU A 63 6.63 2.48 -3.62
N PHE A 64 6.38 1.21 -3.96
CA PHE A 64 6.47 0.73 -5.34
C PHE A 64 5.48 1.48 -6.25
N ILE A 65 4.26 1.75 -5.74
CA ILE A 65 3.26 2.52 -6.48
C ILE A 65 3.77 3.94 -6.76
N ILE A 66 4.29 4.63 -5.74
CA ILE A 66 4.83 5.99 -5.86
C ILE A 66 5.95 6.02 -6.90
N HIS A 67 6.95 5.15 -6.78
CA HIS A 67 8.07 5.09 -7.73
C HIS A 67 7.63 4.78 -9.16
N THR A 68 6.66 3.88 -9.33
CA THR A 68 6.14 3.52 -10.66
C THR A 68 5.46 4.73 -11.32
N ILE A 69 4.65 5.47 -10.56
CA ILE A 69 3.97 6.66 -11.07
C ILE A 69 4.96 7.80 -11.32
N ASP A 70 5.94 8.01 -10.45
CA ASP A 70 6.98 9.03 -10.64
C ASP A 70 7.80 8.76 -11.91
N ALA A 71 8.10 7.50 -12.22
CA ALA A 71 8.80 7.10 -13.44
C ALA A 71 7.90 6.98 -14.69
N ALA A 72 6.58 7.14 -14.56
CA ALA A 72 5.65 6.94 -15.66
C ALA A 72 5.77 8.04 -16.74
N PRO A 73 5.67 7.67 -18.03
CA PRO A 73 5.77 8.63 -19.12
C PRO A 73 4.56 9.56 -19.14
N ALA A 74 4.80 10.84 -19.46
CA ALA A 74 3.74 11.84 -19.58
C ALA A 74 2.64 11.40 -20.56
N GLY A 75 1.38 11.68 -20.23
CA GLY A 75 0.21 11.28 -21.02
C GLY A 75 -0.24 9.83 -20.82
N SER A 76 0.46 9.03 -20.00
CA SER A 76 -0.01 7.68 -19.66
C SER A 76 -1.19 7.69 -18.69
N ALA A 77 -2.02 6.65 -18.75
CA ALA A 77 -3.21 6.48 -17.92
C ALA A 77 -3.03 5.33 -16.92
N TRP A 78 -3.43 5.57 -15.67
CA TRP A 78 -3.23 4.67 -14.55
C TRP A 78 -4.50 4.54 -13.69
N ALA A 79 -4.87 3.31 -13.38
CA ALA A 79 -5.89 2.98 -12.40
C ALA A 79 -5.24 2.38 -11.15
N ILE A 80 -5.33 3.08 -10.02
CA ILE A 80 -4.61 2.71 -8.79
C ILE A 80 -5.56 2.11 -7.76
N GLY A 81 -5.29 0.88 -7.34
CA GLY A 81 -6.03 0.15 -6.30
C GLY A 81 -5.30 0.16 -4.96
N THR A 82 -5.42 1.24 -4.20
CA THR A 82 -4.86 1.38 -2.84
C THR A 82 -5.71 2.37 -2.03
N GLU A 83 -5.19 2.96 -0.95
CA GLU A 83 -5.89 4.00 -0.18
C GLU A 83 -6.08 5.29 -1.00
N LEU A 84 -7.27 5.90 -0.95
CA LEU A 84 -7.67 7.03 -1.81
C LEU A 84 -6.79 8.27 -1.66
N ASN A 85 -6.38 8.64 -0.44
CA ASN A 85 -5.60 9.85 -0.21
C ASN A 85 -4.25 9.78 -0.91
N LEU A 86 -3.66 8.58 -1.00
CA LEU A 86 -2.45 8.37 -1.80
C LEU A 86 -2.73 8.61 -3.29
N VAL A 87 -3.81 8.05 -3.83
CA VAL A 87 -4.16 8.19 -5.25
C VAL A 87 -4.41 9.66 -5.61
N LYS A 88 -5.14 10.40 -4.77
CA LYS A 88 -5.37 11.84 -4.95
C LYS A 88 -4.07 12.62 -4.95
N ARG A 89 -3.20 12.38 -3.96
CA ARG A 89 -1.90 13.05 -3.86
C ARG A 89 -1.04 12.80 -5.10
N LEU A 90 -1.06 11.58 -5.66
CA LEU A 90 -0.34 11.26 -6.89
C LEU A 90 -0.93 11.99 -8.10
N ALA A 91 -2.26 12.04 -8.23
CA ALA A 91 -2.94 12.77 -9.29
C ALA A 91 -2.64 14.28 -9.24
N ASP A 92 -2.63 14.88 -8.04
CA ASP A 92 -2.31 16.29 -7.85
C ASP A 92 -0.83 16.59 -8.14
N ALA A 93 0.08 15.68 -7.80
CA ALA A 93 1.52 15.84 -8.04
C ALA A 93 1.92 15.62 -9.51
N ARG A 94 1.14 14.84 -10.27
CA ARG A 94 1.40 14.47 -11.67
C ARG A 94 0.21 14.77 -12.57
N PRO A 95 -0.13 16.06 -12.79
CA PRO A 95 -1.24 16.46 -13.65
C PRO A 95 -1.01 16.12 -15.14
N ASP A 96 0.22 15.77 -15.51
CA ASP A 96 0.58 15.27 -16.85
C ASP A 96 0.15 13.80 -17.07
N LEU A 97 -0.25 13.10 -16.02
CA LEU A 97 -0.74 11.72 -16.06
C LEU A 97 -2.25 11.67 -15.84
N THR A 98 -2.92 10.69 -16.44
CA THR A 98 -4.33 10.40 -16.13
C THR A 98 -4.37 9.37 -15.01
N ILE A 99 -4.51 9.81 -13.76
CA ILE A 99 -4.56 8.92 -12.59
C ILE A 99 -5.98 8.82 -12.06
N THR A 100 -6.51 7.61 -12.01
CA THR A 100 -7.87 7.31 -11.54
C THR A 100 -7.85 6.30 -10.41
N TYR A 101 -8.78 6.44 -9.47
CA TYR A 101 -9.00 5.47 -8.41
C TYR A 101 -9.72 4.24 -8.97
N LEU A 102 -9.27 3.03 -8.63
CA LEU A 102 -9.74 1.80 -9.27
C LEU A 102 -11.24 1.50 -9.06
N ASP A 103 -11.84 2.01 -7.98
CA ASP A 103 -13.27 1.78 -7.69
C ASP A 103 -14.10 3.06 -7.85
N LYS A 104 -15.41 2.91 -8.10
CA LYS A 104 -16.37 4.02 -8.10
C LYS A 104 -16.78 4.39 -6.68
N ALA A 105 -16.84 3.41 -5.79
CA ALA A 105 -17.19 3.62 -4.39
C ALA A 105 -15.95 4.08 -3.64
N VAL A 106 -15.94 5.36 -3.26
CA VAL A 106 -14.87 5.92 -2.45
C VAL A 106 -14.82 5.22 -1.09
N CYS A 107 -13.69 4.60 -0.78
CA CYS A 107 -13.44 4.03 0.54
C CYS A 107 -12.17 4.63 1.11
N PHE A 108 -12.33 5.24 2.27
CA PHE A 108 -11.22 5.75 3.07
C PHE A 108 -10.88 4.74 4.16
N CYS A 109 -9.61 4.73 4.57
CA CYS A 109 -9.28 4.09 5.84
C CYS A 109 -9.84 4.94 6.99
N ALA A 110 -10.99 4.55 7.55
CA ALA A 110 -11.66 5.29 8.62
C ALA A 110 -10.75 5.54 9.83
N THR A 111 -9.80 4.64 10.11
CA THR A 111 -8.85 4.79 11.21
C THR A 111 -7.74 5.79 10.88
N MET A 112 -7.23 5.82 9.64
CA MET A 112 -6.25 6.83 9.20
C MET A 112 -6.86 8.23 9.22
N ASN A 113 -8.11 8.37 8.78
CA ASN A 113 -8.84 9.65 8.77
C ASN A 113 -9.23 10.17 10.17
N ARG A 114 -8.87 9.47 11.26
CA ARG A 114 -8.96 10.04 12.61
C ARG A 114 -7.85 11.04 12.93
N ILE A 115 -6.82 11.08 12.08
CA ILE A 115 -5.74 12.06 12.17
C ILE A 115 -6.17 13.29 11.36
N ASP A 116 -6.39 14.42 12.03
CA ASP A 116 -6.77 15.67 11.41
C ASP A 116 -5.96 16.85 11.97
N LEU A 117 -6.11 18.03 11.33
CA LEU A 117 -5.37 19.23 11.71
C LEU A 117 -5.73 19.73 13.12
N PRO A 118 -7.01 19.80 13.55
CA PRO A 118 -7.34 20.17 14.92
C PRO A 118 -6.66 19.31 15.99
N HIS A 119 -6.69 17.98 15.85
CA HIS A 119 -6.05 17.08 16.82
C HIS A 119 -4.53 17.18 16.77
N LEU A 120 -3.94 17.41 15.59
CA LEU A 120 -2.50 17.65 15.46
C LEU A 120 -2.10 18.94 16.18
N VAL A 121 -2.80 20.05 15.94
CA VAL A 121 -2.54 21.34 16.62
C VAL A 121 -2.66 21.18 18.12
N TRP A 122 -3.76 20.60 18.60
CA TRP A 122 -3.97 20.34 20.02
C TRP A 122 -2.84 19.49 20.63
N THR A 123 -2.39 18.46 19.93
CA THR A 123 -1.27 17.61 20.38
C THR A 123 0.02 18.43 20.51
N LEU A 124 0.33 19.27 19.51
CA LEU A 124 1.54 20.09 19.50
C LEU A 124 1.51 21.18 20.59
N GLU A 125 0.38 21.85 20.79
CA GLU A 125 0.21 22.86 21.84
C GLU A 125 0.39 22.26 23.24
N ASN A 126 -0.15 21.06 23.48
CA ASN A 126 0.04 20.36 24.74
C ASN A 126 1.52 20.02 24.98
N LEU A 127 2.24 19.55 23.96
CA LEU A 127 3.67 19.26 24.08
C LEU A 127 4.48 20.52 24.43
N VAL A 128 4.18 21.66 23.81
CA VAL A 128 4.83 22.95 24.11
C VAL A 128 4.52 23.39 25.55
N ALA A 129 3.30 23.16 26.03
CA ALA A 129 2.89 23.46 27.40
C ALA A 129 3.46 22.47 28.45
N GLY A 130 4.20 21.44 28.03
CA GLY A 130 4.75 20.40 28.91
C GLY A 130 3.79 19.25 29.24
N ASN A 131 2.61 19.21 28.60
CA ASN A 131 1.62 18.15 28.75
C ASN A 131 1.82 17.06 27.69
N VAL A 132 2.16 15.84 28.09
CA VAL A 132 2.34 14.71 27.16
C VAL A 132 1.10 13.83 27.17
N ASN A 133 0.17 14.11 26.27
CA ASN A 133 -1.07 13.33 26.11
C ASN A 133 -0.82 12.11 25.22
N ASN A 134 -1.51 10.99 25.52
CA ASN A 134 -1.52 9.77 24.71
C ASN A 134 -0.11 9.22 24.38
N ARG A 135 0.83 9.33 25.32
CA ARG A 135 2.16 8.75 25.16
C ARG A 135 2.04 7.26 24.85
N ILE A 136 2.62 6.83 23.73
CA ILE A 136 2.65 5.41 23.38
C ILE A 136 3.64 4.70 24.29
N GLU A 137 3.12 3.78 25.09
CA GLU A 137 3.89 2.92 25.97
C GLU A 137 3.60 1.46 25.62
N VAL A 138 4.65 0.64 25.63
CA VAL A 138 4.57 -0.79 25.32
C VAL A 138 5.21 -1.54 26.48
N HIS A 139 4.53 -2.56 26.99
CA HIS A 139 5.05 -3.38 28.08
C HIS A 139 6.42 -3.97 27.71
N SER A 140 7.37 -3.98 28.66
CA SER A 140 8.78 -4.36 28.42
C SER A 140 8.92 -5.69 27.68
N ASP A 141 8.14 -6.68 28.10
CA ASP A 141 8.22 -8.03 27.55
C ASP A 141 7.72 -8.07 26.10
N VAL A 142 6.66 -7.31 25.79
CA VAL A 142 6.14 -7.19 24.43
C VAL A 142 7.15 -6.47 23.54
N ALA A 143 7.72 -5.36 24.03
CA ALA A 143 8.71 -4.59 23.30
C ALA A 143 9.97 -5.41 22.99
N HIS A 144 10.44 -6.22 23.94
CA HIS A 144 11.59 -7.10 23.76
C HIS A 144 11.39 -8.09 22.60
N TRP A 145 10.30 -8.86 22.63
CA TRP A 145 10.04 -9.87 21.59
C TRP A 145 9.69 -9.26 20.23
N ALA A 146 8.94 -8.16 20.22
CA ALA A 146 8.64 -7.41 18.99
C ALA A 146 9.92 -6.87 18.33
N ARG A 147 10.87 -6.37 19.14
CA ARG A 147 12.15 -5.86 18.64
C ARG A 147 13.00 -6.95 18.01
N ILE A 148 13.11 -8.13 18.64
CA ILE A 148 13.85 -9.26 18.07
C ILE A 148 13.29 -9.65 16.70
N ALA A 149 11.96 -9.68 16.54
CA ALA A 149 11.33 -9.98 15.26
C ALA A 149 11.64 -8.90 14.20
N LEU A 150 11.55 -7.62 14.57
CA LEU A 150 11.84 -6.49 13.70
C LEU A 150 13.32 -6.47 13.27
N ASP A 151 14.25 -6.64 14.20
CA ASP A 151 15.70 -6.61 13.93
C ASP A 151 16.10 -7.74 12.97
N ARG A 152 15.51 -8.93 13.13
CA ARG A 152 15.72 -10.05 12.21
C ARG A 152 15.18 -9.76 10.80
N MET A 153 14.04 -9.07 10.69
CA MET A 153 13.49 -8.65 9.39
C MET A 153 14.42 -7.65 8.71
N LEU A 154 14.91 -6.64 9.45
CA LEU A 154 15.78 -5.59 8.92
C LEU A 154 17.21 -6.07 8.59
N ALA A 155 17.68 -7.13 9.26
CA ALA A 155 18.97 -7.74 8.96
C ALA A 155 19.00 -8.55 7.65
N LEU A 156 17.82 -8.85 7.07
CA LEU A 156 17.75 -9.49 5.76
C LEU A 156 17.99 -8.45 4.65
N PRO A 157 18.70 -8.81 3.57
CA PRO A 157 18.84 -7.92 2.42
C PRO A 157 17.46 -7.61 1.84
N GLY A 158 17.18 -6.32 1.61
CA GLY A 158 15.95 -5.88 0.94
C GLY A 158 15.83 -6.50 -0.45
N ALA A 159 14.61 -6.72 -0.93
CA ALA A 159 14.37 -7.21 -2.28
C ALA A 159 15.03 -6.25 -3.29
N ALA A 160 15.94 -6.75 -4.11
CA ALA A 160 16.46 -6.00 -5.24
C ALA A 160 15.29 -5.61 -6.16
N THR A 161 15.30 -4.37 -6.64
CA THR A 161 14.40 -3.89 -7.70
C THR A 161 14.32 -4.93 -8.81
N PRO A 162 13.11 -5.33 -9.27
CA PRO A 162 13.00 -6.35 -10.30
C PRO A 162 13.78 -5.90 -11.54
N THR A 163 14.82 -6.63 -11.91
CA THR A 163 15.41 -6.49 -13.23
C THR A 163 14.35 -6.93 -14.23
N THR A 164 13.88 -5.97 -15.03
CA THR A 164 13.07 -6.19 -16.22
C THR A 164 13.63 -7.37 -17.01
N ASN A 165 12.76 -8.33 -17.37
CA ASN A 165 13.07 -9.48 -18.23
C ASN A 165 13.99 -9.07 -19.39
N ALA A 166 15.25 -9.51 -19.34
CA ALA A 166 16.05 -9.67 -20.53
C ALA A 166 15.66 -11.02 -21.12
N THR A 167 15.04 -10.94 -22.29
CA THR A 167 14.88 -12.00 -23.28
C THR A 167 16.14 -12.86 -23.41
N ASP A 168 15.96 -14.18 -23.34
CA ASP A 168 16.47 -15.17 -24.30
C ASP A 168 15.55 -16.41 -24.26
#